data_AF-A0A516PZV5-F1
#
_entry.id   AF-A0A516PZV5-F1
#
_cell.length_a   1.000
_cell.length_b   1.000
_cell.length_c   1.000
_cell.angle_alpha   90.00
_cell.angle_beta   90.00
_cell.angle_gamma   90.00
#
_symmetry.space_group_name_H-M   'P 1'
#
loop_
_entity.id
_entity.type
_entity.pdbx_description
1 polymer ?
#
loop_
_entity_poly.entity_id
_entity_poly.type
_entity_poly.pdbx_seq_one_letter_code
_entity_poly.pdbx_strand_id
1 'polypeptide(L)' 'MIINIGDRIEVESETVGRSTRCGEVVGKDGDRLHVRWDDGHESTMIGYAGNIRILSSNGPSQK' A
#
# COMPACT_ATOMS: atom_id res chain seq x y z
N MET A 1 4.25 12.42 -1.99
CA MET A 1 3.03 11.69 -1.56
C MET A 1 3.46 10.79 -0.42
N ILE A 2 2.94 10.98 0.80
CA ILE A 2 3.42 10.27 2.00
C ILE A 2 2.39 9.19 2.32
N ILE A 3 2.82 7.93 2.36
CA ILE A 3 2.00 6.79 2.80
C ILE A 3 2.18 6.61 4.31
N ASN A 4 1.05 6.47 5.00
CA ASN A 4 0.95 6.30 6.45
C ASN A 4 0.33 4.95 6.82
N ILE A 5 0.50 4.57 8.08
CA ILE A 5 -0.18 3.40 8.65
C ILE A 5 -1.68 3.69 8.69
N GLY A 6 -2.48 2.72 8.24
CA GLY A 6 -3.92 2.81 8.06
C GLY A 6 -4.33 3.27 6.65
N ASP A 7 -3.40 3.71 5.80
CA ASP A 7 -3.74 4.03 4.41
C ASP A 7 -4.03 2.75 3.64
N ARG A 8 -5.11 2.77 2.86
CA ARG A 8 -5.45 1.69 1.93
C ARG A 8 -4.83 1.98 0.58
N ILE A 9 -4.01 1.05 0.10
CA ILE A 9 -3.27 1.17 -1.14
C ILE A 9 -3.64 0.06 -2.11
N GLU A 10 -3.54 0.38 -3.39
CA GLU A 10 -3.54 -0.55 -4.51
C GLU A 10 -2.13 -0.56 -5.09
N VAL A 11 -1.59 -1.76 -5.30
CA VAL A 11 -0.28 -1.94 -5.93
C VAL A 11 -0.48 -2.71 -7.22
N GLU A 12 -0.08 -2.07 -8.32
CA GLU A 12 -0.05 -2.71 -9.62
C GLU A 12 1.16 -3.65 -9.67
N SER A 13 0.92 -4.92 -9.93
CA SER A 13 2.00 -5.91 -10.05
C SER A 13 2.61 -5.80 -11.46
N GLU A 14 3.93 -5.60 -11.55
CA GLU A 14 4.65 -5.56 -12.85
C GLU A 14 4.63 -6.90 -13.62
N THR A 15 4.08 -7.96 -13.03
CA THR A 15 3.86 -9.23 -13.73
C THR A 15 2.60 -9.16 -14.58
N VAL A 16 2.78 -9.10 -15.90
CA VAL A 16 1.73 -9.10 -16.93
C VAL A 16 0.68 -10.17 -16.61
N GLY A 17 -0.55 -9.75 -16.30
CA GLY A 17 -1.71 -10.62 -16.07
C GLY A 17 -2.10 -10.89 -14.61
N ARG A 18 -1.39 -10.32 -13.61
CA ARG A 18 -1.79 -10.45 -12.20
C ARG A 18 -2.61 -9.23 -11.75
N SER A 19 -3.81 -9.48 -11.27
CA SER A 19 -4.76 -8.47 -10.76
C SER A 19 -4.10 -7.50 -9.79
N THR A 20 -4.50 -6.23 -9.84
CA THR A 20 -4.11 -5.23 -8.84
C THR A 20 -4.39 -5.76 -7.44
N ARG A 21 -3.44 -5.55 -6.52
CA ARG A 21 -3.57 -6.01 -5.14
C ARG A 21 -3.94 -4.84 -4.27
N CYS A 22 -5.03 -4.99 -3.53
CA CYS A 22 -5.54 -4.02 -2.57
C CYS A 22 -5.18 -4.46 -1.16
N GLY A 23 -4.68 -3.53 -0.35
CA GLY A 23 -4.29 -3.82 1.02
C GLY A 23 -4.21 -2.57 1.88
N GLU A 24 -4.15 -2.79 3.19
CA GLU A 24 -3.99 -1.74 4.19
C GLU A 24 -2.54 -1.72 4.70
N VAL A 25 -1.97 -0.53 4.82
CA VAL A 25 -0.65 -0.37 5.42
C VAL A 25 -0.79 -0.55 6.93
N VAL A 26 -0.31 -1.67 7.45
CA VAL A 26 -0.36 -2.01 8.88
C VAL A 26 0.90 -1.60 9.63
N GLY A 27 1.98 -1.23 8.91
CA GLY A 27 3.23 -0.81 9.52
C GLY A 27 4.14 -0.08 8.56
N LYS A 28 5.11 0.67 9.11
CA LYS A 28 6.13 1.38 8.35
C LYS A 28 7.45 1.38 9.12
N ASP A 29 8.50 0.95 8.45
CA ASP A 29 9.87 0.91 8.94
C ASP A 29 10.77 1.71 7.98
N GLY A 30 10.91 3.00 8.27
CA GLY A 30 11.55 3.98 7.38
C GLY A 30 10.89 4.02 6.00
N ASP A 31 11.58 3.46 5.02
CA ASP A 31 11.20 3.40 3.60
C ASP A 31 10.35 2.17 3.25
N ARG A 32 10.33 1.19 4.16
CA ARG A 32 9.60 -0.07 4.02
C ARG A 32 8.20 0.08 4.59
N LEU A 33 7.20 -0.30 3.81
CA LEU A 33 5.80 -0.38 4.18
C LEU A 33 5.45 -1.84 4.39
N HIS A 34 4.80 -2.14 5.51
CA HIS A 34 4.16 -3.42 5.77
C HIS A 34 2.69 -3.30 5.40
N VAL A 35 2.27 -4.08 4.42
CA VAL A 35 0.93 -4.04 3.84
C VAL A 35 0.26 -5.38 4.11
N ARG A 36 -0.94 -5.33 4.67
CA ARG A 36 -1.82 -6.48 4.81
C ARG A 36 -2.81 -6.45 3.65
N TRP A 37 -2.70 -7.42 2.76
CA TRP A 37 -3.57 -7.56 1.60
C TRP A 37 -4.93 -8.13 2.01
N ASP A 38 -5.95 -7.82 1.22
CA ASP A 38 -7.29 -8.37 1.42
C ASP A 38 -7.35 -9.90 1.27
N ASP A 39 -6.37 -10.51 0.58
CA ASP A 39 -6.21 -11.96 0.47
C ASP A 39 -5.67 -12.63 1.76
N GLY A 40 -5.44 -11.82 2.81
CA GLY A 40 -4.93 -12.25 4.11
C GLY A 40 -3.41 -12.36 4.18
N HIS A 41 -2.69 -12.19 3.07
CA HIS A 41 -1.22 -12.18 3.10
C HIS A 41 -0.70 -10.82 3.57
N GLU A 42 0.44 -10.86 4.24
CA GLU A 42 1.19 -9.67 4.60
C GLU A 42 2.45 -9.60 3.73
N SER A 43 2.84 -8.40 3.33
CA SER A 43 4.06 -8.19 2.54
C SER A 43 4.74 -6.90 2.92
N THR A 44 6.07 -6.88 2.80
CA THR A 44 6.87 -5.67 2.98
C THR A 44 7.32 -5.17 1.61
N MET A 45 7.08 -3.89 1.33
CA MET A 45 7.47 -3.24 0.08
C MET A 45 8.09 -1.87 0.33
N ILE A 46 8.79 -1.31 -0.66
CA ILE A 46 9.38 0.04 -0.53
C ILE A 46 8.36 1.06 -1.04
N GLY A 47 8.07 2.10 -0.26
CA GLY A 47 7.03 3.10 -0.60
C GLY A 47 7.29 3.90 -1.88
N TYR A 48 8.51 3.85 -2.41
CA TYR A 48 8.93 4.50 -3.66
C TYR A 48 8.99 3.53 -4.85
N ALA A 49 8.99 2.23 -4.56
CA ALA A 49 9.19 1.20 -5.57
C ALA A 49 7.82 0.78 -6.12
N GLY A 50 7.41 1.44 -7.20
CA GLY A 50 6.32 0.98 -8.05
C GLY A 50 5.09 1.88 -8.08
N ASN A 51 4.20 1.55 -9.02
CA ASN A 51 2.89 2.17 -9.18
C ASN A 51 1.99 1.84 -7.98
N ILE A 52 2.16 2.58 -6.89
CA ILE A 52 1.30 2.53 -5.72
C ILE A 52 0.24 3.62 -5.86
N ARG A 53 -1.03 3.23 -5.83
CA ARG A 53 -2.18 4.16 -5.73
C ARG A 53 -2.75 4.11 -4.33
N ILE A 54 -2.91 5.26 -3.69
CA ILE A 54 -3.62 5.36 -2.41
C ILE A 54 -5.12 5.40 -2.74
N LEU A 55 -5.85 4.34 -2.37
CA LEU A 55 -7.30 4.24 -2.53
C LEU A 55 -8.04 5.01 -1.43
N SER A 56 -7.49 4.99 -0.21
CA SER A 56 -8.02 5.73 0.92
C SER A 56 -6.88 6.17 1.82
N SER A 57 -6.74 7.48 2.03
CA SER A 57 -5.83 7.99 3.04
C SER A 57 -6.58 8.09 4.37
N ASN A 58 -6.14 7.37 5.38
CA ASN A 58 -6.64 7.52 6.75
C ASN A 58 -5.88 8.63 7.50
N GLY A 59 -4.93 9.31 6.84
CA GLY A 59 -4.41 10.61 7.23
C GLY A 59 -5.53 11.66 7.37
N PRO A 60 -5.35 12.68 8.23
CA PRO A 60 -6.42 13.57 8.66
C PRO A 60 -7.07 14.15 7.42
N SER A 61 -8.39 13.93 7.30
CA SER A 61 -9.23 14.37 6.21
C SER A 61 -8.74 15.73 5.69
N GLN A 62 -8.20 15.73 4.47
CA GLN A 62 -7.91 16.95 3.74
C GLN A 62 -9.28 17.55 3.38
N LYS A 63 -9.82 18.29 4.33
CA LYS A 63 -10.97 19.19 4.20
C LYS A 63 -10.47 20.56 3.78
#